data_AF-G7QC39-F1
#
_entry.id   AF-G7QC39-F1
#
_cell.length_a   1.000
_cell.length_b   1.000
_cell.length_c   1.000
_cell.angle_alpha   90.00
_cell.angle_beta   90.00
_cell.angle_gamma   90.00
#
_symmetry.space_group_name_H-M   'P 1'
#
loop_
_entity.id
_entity.type
_entity.pdbx_description
1 polymer ?
#
loop_
_entity_poly.entity_id
_entity_poly.type
_entity_poly.pdbx_seq_one_letter_code
_entity_poly.pdbx_strand_id
1 'polypeptide(L)'
;MSITQTISPIPDPPSIADSASFDERAEVFLNALPELATELNAFGTQANSTADAVDTAAGTATTKASEAASSASTASGAASTAATKASEASASATTASGAAATATTKAGEAATSATVASGAATTATTKAGEAADSATTASGAASTATTKAGEASTSATAAAGSATTATTKAGEASSSATSAASAKTAAESARDTAVAAKDLAVSSKDTAVAAATTATTKAGEAADSATAAAASAAAAAEIAAGNIPNATTEAAGKVELATTAETQTGTDATRAVTPAGAAATFSILGHVHTGVYEPANTNIQTHISRTDNPHAVTAAQVGAAPAAKGVTNGDGHDHSGGDGAQISYAALADLPTIPAAGSATPEALGTAAAGTASGLSHEDHVHAMPTAAQVGALATAGGAMTGRLDLLSTSEGMSARGSISGAQTLDMALGNCFTATVTAATTFAPSNVPASGVLAGFVLLLTNGGAYTITWPTGTKWAGGTAPTLTTSGTDALVFVTTDGGTTWKAFVSGKDLK
;
A
#
# COMPACT_ATOMS: atom_id res chain seq x y z
N MET A 1 0.11 65.30 127.12
CA MET A 1 1.10 65.34 128.21
C MET A 1 0.90 66.65 128.93
N SER A 2 0.66 66.64 130.24
CA SER A 2 0.32 67.84 131.00
C SER A 2 1.36 68.05 132.09
N ILE A 3 1.82 69.29 132.25
CA ILE A 3 2.68 69.68 133.37
C ILE A 3 1.82 69.66 134.64
N THR A 4 2.24 68.91 135.64
CA THR A 4 1.55 68.73 136.92
C THR A 4 2.32 69.34 138.09
N GLN A 5 3.58 69.74 137.89
CA GLN A 5 4.36 70.42 138.93
C GLN A 5 3.83 71.82 139.17
N THR A 6 3.46 72.10 140.41
CA THR A 6 3.06 73.42 140.90
C THR A 6 4.24 74.08 141.61
N ILE A 7 4.36 75.40 141.47
CA ILE A 7 5.34 76.20 142.22
C ILE A 7 4.57 76.88 143.35
N SER A 8 5.02 76.65 144.58
CA SER A 8 4.47 77.25 145.78
C SER A 8 4.74 78.76 145.82
N PRO A 9 3.77 79.57 146.28
CA PRO A 9 3.99 80.99 146.44
C PRO A 9 5.05 81.26 147.51
N ILE A 10 6.04 82.09 147.18
CA ILE A 10 7.07 82.51 148.13
C ILE A 10 6.42 83.41 149.19
N PRO A 11 6.71 83.21 150.49
CA PRO A 11 6.32 84.14 151.54
C PRO A 11 6.78 85.58 151.24
N ASP A 12 6.11 86.58 151.78
CA ASP A 12 6.53 87.96 151.54
C ASP A 12 7.94 88.23 152.11
N PRO A 13 8.81 88.97 151.39
CA PRO A 13 10.17 89.23 151.85
C PRO A 13 10.21 90.09 153.13
N PRO A 14 11.22 89.93 153.99
CA PRO A 14 11.41 90.77 155.16
C PRO A 14 11.56 92.24 154.76
N SER A 15 10.93 93.15 155.51
CA SER A 15 10.91 94.58 155.23
C SER A 15 11.50 95.35 156.39
N ILE A 16 12.48 96.20 156.12
CA ILE A 16 13.09 97.09 157.13
C ILE A 16 12.09 98.07 157.75
N ALA A 17 10.90 98.22 157.17
CA ALA A 17 9.82 99.03 157.71
C ALA A 17 9.08 98.34 158.88
N ASP A 18 9.18 97.02 159.01
CA ASP A 18 8.61 96.23 160.11
C ASP A 18 9.73 95.45 160.81
N SER A 19 10.50 96.15 161.63
CA SER A 19 11.64 95.57 162.35
C SER A 19 11.25 94.52 163.38
N ALA A 20 9.99 94.53 163.85
CA ALA A 20 9.52 93.61 164.90
C ALA A 20 9.28 92.19 164.36
N SER A 21 8.83 92.07 163.10
CA SER A 21 8.63 90.78 162.42
C SER A 21 9.75 90.45 161.43
N PHE A 22 10.75 91.34 161.27
CA PHE A 22 11.81 91.21 160.29
C PHE A 22 12.53 89.87 160.38
N ASP A 23 12.96 89.46 161.57
CA ASP A 23 13.70 88.21 161.76
C ASP A 23 12.84 86.97 161.48
N GLU A 24 11.58 86.97 161.93
CA GLU A 24 10.62 85.88 161.70
C GLU A 24 10.27 85.75 160.20
N ARG A 25 10.00 86.87 159.53
CA ARG A 25 9.72 86.90 158.09
C ARG A 25 10.96 86.61 157.25
N ALA A 26 12.14 87.03 157.69
CA ALA A 26 13.40 86.70 157.05
C ALA A 26 13.69 85.19 157.15
N GLU A 27 13.48 84.59 158.31
CA GLU A 27 13.63 83.15 158.52
C GLU A 27 12.64 82.36 157.65
N VAL A 28 11.36 82.75 157.64
CA VAL A 28 10.33 82.10 156.81
C VAL A 28 10.61 82.26 155.30
N PHE A 29 11.00 83.45 154.85
CA PHE A 29 11.35 83.72 153.45
C PHE A 29 12.60 82.93 153.03
N LEU A 30 13.67 82.98 153.82
CA LEU A 30 14.92 82.29 153.53
C LEU A 30 14.75 80.76 153.58
N ASN A 31 13.92 80.23 154.48
CA ASN A 31 13.60 78.80 154.55
C ASN A 31 12.75 78.32 153.36
N ALA A 32 12.03 79.20 152.67
CA ALA A 32 11.22 78.87 151.48
C ALA A 32 12.03 78.89 150.16
N LEU A 33 13.16 79.60 150.10
CA LEU A 33 13.99 79.66 148.87
C LEU A 33 14.53 78.29 148.41
N PRO A 34 15.00 77.39 149.29
CA PRO A 34 15.39 76.03 148.91
C PRO A 34 14.24 75.21 148.31
N GLU A 35 13.03 75.37 148.84
CA GLU A 35 11.83 74.70 148.35
C GLU A 35 11.43 75.22 146.96
N LEU A 36 11.41 76.55 146.77
CA LEU A 36 11.24 77.18 145.47
C LEU A 36 12.27 76.68 144.44
N ALA A 37 13.55 76.62 144.80
CA ALA A 37 14.60 76.13 143.92
C ALA A 37 14.36 74.66 143.55
N THR A 38 13.91 73.84 144.50
CA THR A 38 13.55 72.44 144.28
C THR A 38 12.38 72.31 143.31
N GLU A 39 11.32 73.08 143.52
CA GLU A 39 10.13 73.09 142.67
C GLU A 39 10.42 73.59 141.25
N LEU A 40 11.22 74.65 141.11
CA LEU A 40 11.61 75.18 139.80
C LEU A 40 12.49 74.19 139.02
N ASN A 41 13.43 73.52 139.70
CA ASN A 41 14.21 72.44 139.11
C ASN A 41 13.32 71.24 138.70
N ALA A 42 12.32 70.89 139.53
CA ALA A 42 11.37 69.83 139.22
C ALA A 42 10.45 70.20 138.03
N PHE A 43 10.00 71.46 137.96
CA PHE A 43 9.25 71.98 136.81
C PHE A 43 10.08 71.93 135.53
N GLY A 44 11.32 72.45 135.56
CA GLY A 44 12.23 72.41 134.42
C GLY A 44 12.50 70.97 133.94
N THR A 45 12.67 70.04 134.87
CA THR A 45 12.81 68.61 134.57
C THR A 45 11.57 68.05 133.87
N GLN A 46 10.38 68.36 134.37
CA GLN A 46 9.13 67.90 133.75
C GLN A 46 8.86 68.56 132.39
N ALA A 47 9.20 69.84 132.23
CA ALA A 47 9.09 70.56 130.96
C ALA A 47 10.01 69.95 129.91
N ASN A 48 11.29 69.70 130.26
CA ASN A 48 12.23 69.00 129.37
C ASN A 48 11.75 67.59 129.03
N SER A 49 11.30 66.83 130.03
CA SER A 49 10.72 65.49 129.79
C SER A 49 9.51 65.52 128.86
N THR A 50 8.68 66.56 128.96
CA THR A 50 7.52 66.76 128.08
C THR A 50 7.97 67.11 126.66
N ALA A 51 8.97 67.99 126.51
CA ALA A 51 9.54 68.34 125.21
C ALA A 51 10.15 67.11 124.52
N ASP A 52 10.98 66.34 125.22
CA ASP A 52 11.59 65.10 124.73
C ASP A 52 10.52 64.09 124.28
N ALA A 53 9.43 63.98 125.04
CA ALA A 53 8.33 63.09 124.73
C ALA A 53 7.50 63.57 123.51
N VAL A 54 7.32 64.88 123.35
CA VAL A 54 6.69 65.48 122.16
C VAL A 54 7.57 65.27 120.92
N ASP A 55 8.87 65.50 121.01
CA ASP A 55 9.82 65.26 119.91
C ASP A 55 9.85 63.78 119.52
N THR A 56 9.85 62.89 120.50
CA THR A 56 9.73 61.44 120.27
C THR A 56 8.42 61.09 119.56
N ALA A 57 7.30 61.68 119.98
CA ALA A 57 6.00 61.46 119.35
C ALA A 57 5.96 61.99 117.91
N ALA A 58 6.53 63.18 117.65
CA ALA A 58 6.63 63.77 116.32
C ALA A 58 7.53 62.95 115.38
N GLY A 59 8.66 62.45 115.88
CA GLY A 59 9.53 61.53 115.16
C GLY A 59 8.81 60.22 114.82
N THR A 60 8.09 59.65 115.79
CA THR A 60 7.27 58.45 115.58
C THR A 60 6.20 58.67 114.51
N ALA A 61 5.49 59.81 114.56
CA ALA A 61 4.47 60.16 113.58
C ALA A 61 5.06 60.31 112.16
N THR A 62 6.23 60.94 112.04
CA THR A 62 6.94 61.10 110.75
C THR A 62 7.35 59.75 110.16
N THR A 63 7.88 58.84 110.99
CA THR A 63 8.20 57.47 110.58
C THR A 63 6.95 56.74 110.10
N LYS A 64 5.84 56.82 110.84
CA LYS A 64 4.57 56.19 110.45
C LYS A 64 3.98 56.75 109.15
N ALA A 65 4.09 58.06 108.92
CA ALA A 65 3.69 58.66 107.65
C ALA A 65 4.53 58.12 106.48
N SER A 66 5.84 57.93 106.68
CA SER A 66 6.76 57.38 105.66
C SER A 66 6.49 55.90 105.37
N GLU A 67 6.23 55.10 106.41
CA GLU A 67 5.81 53.69 106.28
C GLU A 67 4.48 53.58 105.50
N ALA A 68 3.51 54.46 105.79
CA ALA A 68 2.23 54.50 105.09
C ALA A 68 2.39 54.89 103.60
N ALA A 69 3.23 55.88 103.29
CA ALA A 69 3.54 56.27 101.91
C ALA A 69 4.23 55.14 101.12
N SER A 70 5.15 54.41 101.76
CA SER A 70 5.82 53.25 101.16
C SER A 70 4.83 52.11 100.89
N SER A 71 3.91 51.87 101.82
CA SER A 71 2.83 50.88 101.68
C SER A 71 1.87 51.25 100.54
N ALA A 72 1.49 52.53 100.43
CA ALA A 72 0.65 53.02 99.33
C ALA A 72 1.35 52.86 97.97
N SER A 73 2.66 53.16 97.91
CA SER A 73 3.47 52.95 96.70
C SER A 73 3.50 51.48 96.30
N THR A 74 3.71 50.57 97.26
CA THR A 74 3.68 49.11 97.04
C THR A 74 2.32 48.65 96.51
N ALA A 75 1.22 49.12 97.11
CA ALA A 75 -0.13 48.80 96.67
C ALA A 75 -0.41 49.30 95.24
N SER A 76 0.06 50.50 94.88
CA SER A 76 -0.08 51.04 93.52
C SER A 76 0.70 50.21 92.48
N GLY A 77 1.90 49.72 92.84
CA GLY A 77 2.69 48.83 92.00
C GLY A 77 2.03 47.46 91.80
N ALA A 78 1.45 46.91 92.87
CA ALA A 78 0.67 45.67 92.80
C ALA A 78 -0.58 45.83 91.91
N ALA A 79 -1.31 46.94 92.03
CA ALA A 79 -2.47 47.24 91.18
C ALA A 79 -2.09 47.35 89.69
N SER A 80 -0.97 48.03 89.38
CA SER A 80 -0.45 48.16 88.01
C SER A 80 -0.04 46.80 87.42
N THR A 81 0.59 45.96 88.24
CA THR A 81 0.96 44.59 87.87
C THR A 81 -0.29 43.75 87.57
N ALA A 82 -1.31 43.84 88.42
CA ALA A 82 -2.57 43.14 88.22
C ALA A 82 -3.29 43.58 86.93
N ALA A 83 -3.33 44.90 86.65
CA ALA A 83 -3.90 45.43 85.41
C ALA A 83 -3.16 44.94 84.15
N THR A 84 -1.83 44.87 84.22
CA THR A 84 -0.99 44.33 83.14
C THR A 84 -1.30 42.85 82.91
N LYS A 85 -1.36 42.04 83.97
CA LYS A 85 -1.67 40.60 83.89
C LYS A 85 -3.09 40.34 83.37
N ALA A 86 -4.05 41.18 83.72
CA ALA A 86 -5.40 41.09 83.15
C ALA A 86 -5.39 41.33 81.62
N SER A 87 -4.63 42.33 81.16
CA SER A 87 -4.50 42.64 79.72
C SER A 87 -3.80 41.51 78.96
N GLU A 88 -2.73 40.95 79.51
CA GLU A 88 -2.04 39.78 78.96
C GLU A 88 -2.95 38.55 78.86
N ALA A 89 -3.80 38.32 79.87
CA ALA A 89 -4.78 37.23 79.87
C ALA A 89 -5.85 37.43 78.78
N SER A 90 -6.36 38.65 78.59
CA SER A 90 -7.31 38.97 77.52
C SER A 90 -6.71 38.80 76.12
N ALA A 91 -5.45 39.22 75.93
CA ALA A 91 -4.72 38.99 74.68
C ALA A 91 -4.55 37.49 74.40
N SER A 92 -4.18 36.72 75.42
CA SER A 92 -4.03 35.26 75.33
C SER A 92 -5.35 34.56 74.97
N ALA A 93 -6.47 34.99 75.58
CA ALA A 93 -7.80 34.49 75.25
C ALA A 93 -8.20 34.79 73.80
N THR A 94 -7.87 35.99 73.31
CA THR A 94 -8.11 36.38 71.91
C THR A 94 -7.31 35.49 70.96
N THR A 95 -6.02 35.28 71.22
CA THR A 95 -5.17 34.37 70.43
C THR A 95 -5.73 32.95 70.41
N ALA A 96 -6.17 32.42 71.56
CA ALA A 96 -6.77 31.09 71.65
C ALA A 96 -8.07 30.98 70.82
N SER A 97 -8.92 32.01 70.85
CA SER A 97 -10.14 32.04 70.04
C SER A 97 -9.86 32.07 68.53
N GLY A 98 -8.82 32.81 68.10
CA GLY A 98 -8.39 32.84 66.71
C GLY A 98 -7.81 31.50 66.24
N ALA A 99 -7.04 30.83 67.11
CA ALA A 99 -6.53 29.49 66.85
C ALA A 99 -7.67 28.46 66.72
N ALA A 100 -8.69 28.53 67.57
CA ALA A 100 -9.86 27.67 67.49
C ALA A 100 -10.65 27.88 66.18
N ALA A 101 -10.90 29.12 65.79
CA ALA A 101 -11.57 29.44 64.52
C ALA A 101 -10.77 28.93 63.30
N THR A 102 -9.44 29.06 63.35
CA THR A 102 -8.56 28.52 62.31
C THR A 102 -8.66 27.00 62.24
N ALA A 103 -8.66 26.31 63.38
CA ALA A 103 -8.81 24.86 63.44
C ALA A 103 -10.16 24.39 62.86
N THR A 104 -11.27 25.09 63.18
CA THR A 104 -12.58 24.81 62.60
C THR A 104 -12.59 24.99 61.08
N THR A 105 -11.97 26.05 60.58
CA THR A 105 -11.85 26.30 59.13
C THR A 105 -11.08 25.17 58.45
N LYS A 106 -9.93 24.79 59.01
CA LYS A 106 -9.10 23.70 58.47
C LYS A 106 -9.80 22.34 58.52
N ALA A 107 -10.61 22.08 59.55
CA ALA A 107 -11.45 20.87 59.61
C ALA A 107 -12.50 20.85 58.49
N GLY A 108 -13.11 21.99 58.17
CA GLY A 108 -14.03 22.14 57.04
C GLY A 108 -13.36 21.89 55.69
N GLU A 109 -12.20 22.52 55.44
CA GLU A 109 -11.40 22.30 54.23
C GLU A 109 -10.99 20.83 54.06
N ALA A 110 -10.61 20.16 55.17
CA ALA A 110 -10.28 18.74 55.16
C ALA A 110 -11.49 17.86 54.82
N ALA A 111 -12.67 18.17 55.36
CA ALA A 111 -13.91 17.46 55.03
C ALA A 111 -14.29 17.62 53.54
N THR A 112 -14.21 18.83 53.00
CA THR A 112 -14.42 19.08 51.56
C THR A 112 -13.44 18.29 50.70
N SER A 113 -12.15 18.29 51.08
CA SER A 113 -11.12 17.52 50.38
C SER A 113 -11.41 16.01 50.40
N ALA A 114 -11.90 15.48 51.53
CA ALA A 114 -12.31 14.09 51.64
C ALA A 114 -13.51 13.75 50.72
N THR A 115 -14.49 14.66 50.58
CA THR A 115 -15.61 14.49 49.64
C THR A 115 -15.16 14.54 48.18
N VAL A 116 -14.22 15.43 47.84
CA VAL A 116 -13.63 15.47 46.49
C VAL A 116 -12.89 14.17 46.18
N ALA A 117 -12.10 13.66 47.14
CA ALA A 117 -11.38 12.40 46.98
C ALA A 117 -12.32 11.19 46.80
N SER A 118 -13.42 11.12 47.55
CA SER A 118 -14.39 10.03 47.38
C SER A 118 -15.10 10.09 46.02
N GLY A 119 -15.48 11.29 45.55
CA GLY A 119 -16.05 11.48 44.21
C GLY A 119 -15.07 11.09 43.09
N ALA A 120 -13.79 11.42 43.24
CA ALA A 120 -12.73 10.99 42.32
C ALA A 120 -12.58 9.46 42.30
N ALA A 121 -12.62 8.80 43.47
CA ALA A 121 -12.54 7.34 43.57
C ALA A 121 -13.75 6.63 42.91
N THR A 122 -14.97 7.16 43.09
CA THR A 122 -16.16 6.67 42.40
C THR A 122 -16.01 6.82 40.88
N THR A 123 -15.56 7.99 40.42
CA THR A 123 -15.33 8.26 38.99
C THR A 123 -14.32 7.28 38.40
N ALA A 124 -13.20 7.04 39.10
CA ALA A 124 -12.18 6.08 38.68
C ALA A 124 -12.75 4.66 38.58
N THR A 125 -13.60 4.25 39.53
CA THR A 125 -14.26 2.94 39.53
C THR A 125 -15.21 2.80 38.33
N THR A 126 -16.00 3.82 38.02
CA THR A 126 -16.87 3.84 36.84
C THR A 126 -16.07 3.73 35.55
N LYS A 127 -14.99 4.50 35.40
CA LYS A 127 -14.12 4.44 34.21
C LYS A 127 -13.42 3.10 34.04
N ALA A 128 -13.04 2.44 35.13
CA ALA A 128 -12.52 1.08 35.07
C ALA A 128 -13.56 0.07 34.54
N GLY A 129 -14.82 0.20 34.93
CA GLY A 129 -15.92 -0.61 34.41
C GLY A 129 -16.16 -0.40 32.91
N GLU A 130 -16.28 0.87 32.48
CA GLU A 130 -16.44 1.22 31.06
C GLU A 130 -15.28 0.67 30.19
N ALA A 131 -14.05 0.71 30.71
CA ALA A 131 -12.87 0.16 30.04
C ALA A 131 -12.95 -1.38 29.90
N ALA A 132 -13.44 -2.09 30.92
CA ALA A 132 -13.64 -3.54 30.88
C ALA A 132 -14.73 -3.96 29.87
N ASP A 133 -15.83 -3.22 29.80
CA ASP A 133 -16.90 -3.43 28.81
C ASP A 133 -16.38 -3.21 27.38
N SER A 134 -15.57 -2.16 27.19
CA SER A 134 -14.92 -1.87 25.91
C SER A 134 -13.96 -2.99 25.50
N ALA A 135 -13.18 -3.53 26.44
CA ALA A 135 -12.28 -4.66 26.17
C ALA A 135 -13.05 -5.93 25.78
N THR A 136 -14.19 -6.20 26.44
CA THR A 136 -15.08 -7.33 26.11
C THR A 136 -15.66 -7.18 24.70
N THR A 137 -16.09 -5.98 24.35
CA THR A 137 -16.60 -5.65 23.00
C THR A 137 -15.53 -5.87 21.94
N ALA A 138 -14.30 -5.39 22.19
CA ALA A 138 -13.17 -5.59 21.27
C ALA A 138 -12.83 -7.07 21.08
N SER A 139 -12.84 -7.87 22.15
CA SER A 139 -12.65 -9.32 22.07
C SER A 139 -13.72 -10.00 21.21
N GLY A 140 -15.00 -9.63 21.38
CA GLY A 140 -16.10 -10.17 20.57
C GLY A 140 -15.97 -9.83 19.08
N ALA A 141 -15.55 -8.60 18.77
CA ALA A 141 -15.28 -8.17 17.40
C ALA A 141 -14.10 -8.97 16.78
N ALA A 142 -13.03 -9.21 17.54
CA ALA A 142 -11.88 -10.00 17.08
C ALA A 142 -12.26 -11.47 16.78
N SER A 143 -13.08 -12.08 17.64
CA SER A 143 -13.61 -13.43 17.39
C SER A 143 -14.47 -13.47 16.12
N THR A 144 -15.36 -12.47 15.93
CA THR A 144 -16.19 -12.36 14.73
C THR A 144 -15.34 -12.23 13.47
N ALA A 145 -14.31 -11.39 13.50
CA ALA A 145 -13.38 -11.22 12.38
C ALA A 145 -12.65 -12.54 12.04
N THR A 146 -12.22 -13.29 13.06
CA THR A 146 -11.58 -14.60 12.89
C THR A 146 -12.53 -15.60 12.22
N THR A 147 -13.79 -15.65 12.66
CA THR A 147 -14.81 -16.50 12.02
C THR A 147 -15.03 -16.12 10.56
N LYS A 148 -15.17 -14.83 10.26
CA LYS A 148 -15.36 -14.35 8.88
C LYS A 148 -14.16 -14.61 7.97
N ALA A 149 -12.94 -14.53 8.49
CA ALA A 149 -11.75 -14.94 7.76
C ALA A 149 -11.78 -16.44 7.41
N GLY A 150 -12.21 -17.30 8.34
CA GLY A 150 -12.40 -18.72 8.10
C GLY A 150 -13.44 -19.02 7.00
N GLU A 151 -14.63 -18.40 7.09
CA GLU A 151 -15.68 -18.53 6.07
C GLU A 151 -15.21 -18.08 4.68
N ALA A 152 -14.43 -16.99 4.61
CA ALA A 152 -13.85 -16.51 3.36
C ALA A 152 -12.84 -17.51 2.77
N SER A 153 -12.00 -18.12 3.61
CA SER A 153 -11.05 -19.16 3.18
C SER A 153 -11.76 -20.40 2.63
N THR A 154 -12.83 -20.85 3.28
CA THR A 154 -13.67 -21.96 2.78
C THR A 154 -14.29 -21.61 1.43
N SER A 155 -14.81 -20.39 1.30
CA SER A 155 -15.41 -19.90 0.06
C SER A 155 -14.40 -19.82 -1.09
N ALA A 156 -13.17 -19.36 -0.81
CA ALA A 156 -12.08 -19.33 -1.79
C ALA A 156 -11.69 -20.75 -2.26
N THR A 157 -11.64 -21.71 -1.33
CA THR A 157 -11.37 -23.12 -1.65
C THR A 157 -12.46 -23.71 -2.55
N ALA A 158 -13.74 -23.42 -2.25
CA ALA A 158 -14.86 -23.87 -3.08
C ALA A 158 -14.83 -23.27 -4.50
N ALA A 159 -14.47 -22.00 -4.62
CA ALA A 159 -14.30 -21.33 -5.91
C ALA A 159 -13.16 -21.94 -6.74
N ALA A 160 -12.01 -22.23 -6.11
CA ALA A 160 -10.89 -22.92 -6.77
C ALA A 160 -11.27 -24.32 -7.25
N GLY A 161 -12.04 -25.07 -6.46
CA GLY A 161 -12.60 -26.38 -6.85
C GLY A 161 -13.53 -26.27 -8.06
N SER A 162 -14.38 -25.24 -8.08
CA SER A 162 -15.28 -24.97 -9.20
C SER A 162 -14.52 -24.58 -10.49
N ALA A 163 -13.46 -23.78 -10.38
CA ALA A 163 -12.59 -23.42 -11.51
C ALA A 163 -11.87 -24.65 -12.10
N THR A 164 -11.39 -25.55 -11.23
CA THR A 164 -10.79 -26.82 -11.66
C THR A 164 -11.80 -27.66 -12.44
N THR A 165 -13.02 -27.79 -11.92
CA THR A 165 -14.11 -28.53 -12.57
C THR A 165 -14.46 -27.95 -13.93
N ALA A 166 -14.55 -26.61 -14.04
CA ALA A 166 -14.79 -25.94 -15.31
C ALA A 166 -13.68 -26.22 -16.35
N THR A 167 -12.42 -26.20 -15.92
CA THR A 167 -11.26 -26.51 -16.77
C THR A 167 -11.31 -27.95 -17.27
N THR A 168 -11.63 -28.92 -16.40
CA THR A 168 -11.81 -30.32 -16.78
C THR A 168 -12.93 -30.47 -17.83
N LYS A 169 -14.08 -29.84 -17.61
CA LYS A 169 -15.21 -29.91 -18.54
C LYS A 169 -14.91 -29.27 -19.90
N ALA A 170 -14.12 -28.20 -19.94
CA ALA A 170 -13.64 -27.61 -21.19
C ALA A 170 -12.73 -28.58 -21.97
N GLY A 171 -11.85 -29.32 -21.28
CA GLY A 171 -11.01 -30.35 -21.87
C GLY A 171 -11.80 -31.54 -22.43
N GLU A 172 -12.80 -32.02 -21.68
CA GLU A 172 -13.73 -33.07 -22.14
C GLU A 172 -14.53 -32.63 -23.37
N ALA A 173 -15.00 -31.37 -23.39
CA ALA A 173 -15.72 -30.82 -24.54
C ALA A 173 -14.82 -30.71 -25.79
N SER A 174 -13.57 -30.27 -25.62
CA SER A 174 -12.57 -30.19 -26.71
C SER A 174 -12.25 -31.57 -27.28
N SER A 175 -12.11 -32.58 -26.40
CA SER A 175 -11.91 -33.97 -26.80
C SER A 175 -13.12 -34.47 -27.60
N SER A 176 -14.33 -34.21 -27.11
CA SER A 176 -15.59 -34.58 -27.78
C SER A 176 -15.72 -33.92 -29.16
N ALA A 177 -15.33 -32.65 -29.29
CA ALA A 177 -15.32 -31.94 -30.58
C ALA A 177 -14.32 -32.57 -31.57
N THR A 178 -13.13 -32.97 -31.09
CA THR A 178 -12.13 -33.67 -31.91
C THR A 178 -12.66 -35.01 -32.39
N SER A 179 -13.29 -35.79 -31.51
CA SER A 179 -13.93 -37.06 -31.89
C SER A 179 -15.03 -36.86 -32.93
N ALA A 180 -15.85 -35.82 -32.81
CA ALA A 180 -16.89 -35.49 -33.79
C ALA A 180 -16.29 -35.09 -35.16
N ALA A 181 -15.20 -34.32 -35.18
CA ALA A 181 -14.49 -33.97 -36.41
C ALA A 181 -13.90 -35.21 -37.11
N SER A 182 -13.28 -36.12 -36.35
CA SER A 182 -12.79 -37.39 -36.89
C SER A 182 -13.91 -38.26 -37.45
N ALA A 183 -15.06 -38.33 -36.75
CA ALA A 183 -16.24 -39.03 -37.23
C ALA A 183 -16.79 -38.44 -38.54
N LYS A 184 -16.80 -37.10 -38.67
CA LYS A 184 -17.15 -36.41 -39.92
C LYS A 184 -16.22 -36.82 -41.06
N THR A 185 -14.90 -36.76 -40.86
CA THR A 185 -13.92 -37.14 -41.89
C THR A 185 -14.09 -38.60 -42.31
N ALA A 186 -14.32 -39.51 -41.35
CA ALA A 186 -14.60 -40.91 -41.64
C ALA A 186 -15.88 -41.08 -42.49
N ALA A 187 -16.94 -40.34 -42.16
CA ALA A 187 -18.19 -40.34 -42.93
C ALA A 187 -18.01 -39.78 -44.35
N GLU A 188 -17.21 -38.72 -44.53
CA GLU A 188 -16.88 -38.16 -45.86
C GLU A 188 -16.11 -39.18 -46.71
N SER A 189 -15.11 -39.85 -46.12
CA SER A 189 -14.36 -40.90 -46.80
C SER A 189 -15.23 -42.10 -47.20
N ALA A 190 -16.16 -42.50 -46.32
CA ALA A 190 -17.13 -43.56 -46.61
C ALA A 190 -18.09 -43.16 -47.75
N ARG A 191 -18.55 -41.90 -47.76
CA ARG A 191 -19.37 -41.36 -48.86
C ARG A 191 -18.60 -41.38 -50.18
N ASP A 192 -17.35 -40.92 -50.20
CA ASP A 192 -16.55 -40.85 -51.43
C ASP A 192 -16.28 -42.25 -51.98
N THR A 193 -16.03 -43.23 -51.10
CA THR A 193 -15.95 -44.65 -51.47
C THR A 193 -17.26 -45.16 -52.09
N ALA A 194 -18.41 -44.81 -51.51
CA ALA A 194 -19.71 -45.21 -52.05
C ALA A 194 -20.00 -44.56 -53.43
N VAL A 195 -19.59 -43.30 -53.63
CA VAL A 195 -19.68 -42.62 -54.94
C VAL A 195 -18.80 -43.31 -55.97
N ALA A 196 -17.55 -43.62 -55.63
CA ALA A 196 -16.65 -44.35 -56.54
C ALA A 196 -17.21 -45.74 -56.91
N ALA A 197 -17.78 -46.47 -55.94
CA ALA A 197 -18.45 -47.75 -56.20
C ALA A 197 -19.66 -47.60 -57.13
N LYS A 198 -20.46 -46.54 -56.94
CA LYS A 198 -21.57 -46.19 -57.84
C LYS A 198 -21.08 -45.90 -59.26
N ASP A 199 -20.03 -45.09 -59.42
CA ASP A 199 -19.51 -44.71 -60.73
C ASP A 199 -18.93 -45.93 -61.47
N LEU A 200 -18.25 -46.84 -60.76
CA LEU A 200 -17.79 -48.11 -61.32
C LEU A 200 -18.96 -48.99 -61.77
N ALA A 201 -20.06 -49.04 -61.00
CA ALA A 201 -21.26 -49.75 -61.39
C ALA A 201 -21.93 -49.15 -62.64
N VAL A 202 -21.96 -47.81 -62.77
CA VAL A 202 -22.44 -47.13 -63.97
C VAL A 202 -21.56 -47.44 -65.18
N SER A 203 -20.23 -47.36 -65.05
CA SER A 203 -19.30 -47.72 -66.13
C SER A 203 -19.46 -49.19 -66.56
N SER A 204 -19.67 -50.09 -65.60
CA SER A 204 -19.92 -51.52 -65.87
C SER A 204 -21.24 -51.72 -66.62
N LYS A 205 -22.29 -50.99 -66.24
CA LYS A 205 -23.57 -50.96 -66.95
C LYS A 205 -23.40 -50.43 -68.37
N ASP A 206 -22.70 -49.32 -68.59
CA ASP A 206 -22.50 -48.74 -69.93
C ASP A 206 -21.70 -49.69 -70.84
N THR A 207 -20.69 -50.36 -70.27
CA THR A 207 -19.94 -51.42 -70.98
C THR A 207 -20.86 -52.57 -71.39
N ALA A 208 -21.75 -53.02 -70.49
CA ALA A 208 -22.73 -54.07 -70.80
C ALA A 208 -23.72 -53.63 -71.88
N VAL A 209 -24.18 -52.37 -71.86
CA VAL A 209 -25.05 -51.79 -72.89
C VAL A 209 -24.33 -51.73 -74.25
N ALA A 210 -23.07 -51.32 -74.28
CA ALA A 210 -22.26 -51.29 -75.50
C ALA A 210 -22.05 -52.71 -76.08
N ALA A 211 -21.77 -53.69 -75.20
CA ALA A 211 -21.66 -55.09 -75.60
C ALA A 211 -23.00 -55.63 -76.16
N ALA A 212 -24.13 -55.33 -75.52
CA ALA A 212 -25.45 -55.70 -76.00
C ALA A 212 -25.79 -55.04 -77.36
N THR A 213 -25.42 -53.77 -77.54
CA THR A 213 -25.57 -53.04 -78.81
C THR A 213 -24.76 -53.71 -79.91
N THR A 214 -23.48 -54.03 -79.62
CA THR A 214 -22.59 -54.73 -80.55
C THR A 214 -23.14 -56.10 -80.94
N ALA A 215 -23.63 -56.88 -79.96
CA ALA A 215 -24.26 -58.17 -80.21
C ALA A 215 -25.51 -58.03 -81.11
N THR A 216 -26.32 -56.99 -80.90
CA THR A 216 -27.47 -56.67 -81.75
C THR A 216 -27.04 -56.35 -83.19
N THR A 217 -26.01 -55.52 -83.37
CA THR A 217 -25.46 -55.21 -84.69
C THR A 217 -24.94 -56.47 -85.39
N LYS A 218 -24.17 -57.32 -84.69
CA LYS A 218 -23.66 -58.58 -85.24
C LYS A 218 -24.77 -59.57 -85.59
N ALA A 219 -25.84 -59.62 -84.81
CA ALA A 219 -27.02 -60.41 -85.16
C ALA A 219 -27.69 -59.90 -86.45
N GLY A 220 -27.75 -58.57 -86.64
CA GLY A 220 -28.22 -57.96 -87.89
C GLY A 220 -27.35 -58.32 -89.10
N GLU A 221 -26.04 -58.11 -88.99
CA GLU A 221 -25.07 -58.49 -90.05
C GLU A 221 -25.16 -59.98 -90.41
N ALA A 222 -25.34 -60.85 -89.42
CA ALA A 222 -25.52 -62.29 -89.63
C ALA A 222 -26.84 -62.61 -90.35
N ALA A 223 -27.93 -61.91 -90.02
CA ALA A 223 -29.20 -62.04 -90.71
C ALA A 223 -29.08 -61.59 -92.18
N ASP A 224 -28.45 -60.44 -92.44
CA ASP A 224 -28.19 -59.94 -93.79
C ASP A 224 -27.35 -60.94 -94.60
N SER A 225 -26.32 -61.51 -93.97
CA SER A 225 -25.47 -62.56 -94.57
C SER A 225 -26.27 -63.84 -94.88
N ALA A 226 -27.20 -64.23 -94.01
CA ALA A 226 -28.08 -65.37 -94.26
C ALA A 226 -29.04 -65.10 -95.42
N THR A 227 -29.59 -63.88 -95.53
CA THR A 227 -30.40 -63.46 -96.69
C THR A 227 -29.58 -63.47 -97.97
N ALA A 228 -28.35 -62.96 -97.96
CA ALA A 228 -27.45 -62.97 -99.11
C ALA A 228 -27.09 -64.41 -99.54
N ALA A 229 -26.84 -65.31 -98.59
CA ALA A 229 -26.60 -66.72 -98.85
C ALA A 229 -27.83 -67.42 -99.46
N ALA A 230 -29.03 -67.13 -98.96
CA ALA A 230 -30.28 -67.65 -99.51
C ALA A 230 -30.52 -67.15 -100.95
N ALA A 231 -30.26 -65.87 -101.24
CA ALA A 231 -30.32 -65.33 -102.60
C ALA A 231 -29.31 -66.00 -103.54
N SER A 232 -28.09 -66.25 -103.05
CA SER A 232 -27.06 -66.97 -103.80
C SER A 232 -27.45 -68.43 -104.07
N ALA A 233 -28.07 -69.10 -103.10
CA ALA A 233 -28.59 -70.45 -103.26
C ALA A 233 -29.75 -70.52 -104.25
N ALA A 234 -30.66 -69.53 -104.25
CA ALA A 234 -31.72 -69.42 -105.25
C ALA A 234 -31.16 -69.20 -106.67
N ALA A 235 -30.15 -68.34 -106.82
CA ALA A 235 -29.46 -68.15 -108.09
C ALA A 235 -28.76 -69.44 -108.58
N ALA A 236 -28.13 -70.19 -107.67
CA ALA A 236 -27.55 -71.49 -107.99
C ALA A 236 -28.61 -72.54 -108.41
N ALA A 237 -29.80 -72.51 -107.79
CA ALA A 237 -30.91 -73.38 -108.14
C ALA A 237 -31.48 -73.10 -109.54
N GLU A 238 -31.58 -71.83 -109.95
CA GLU A 238 -31.96 -71.44 -111.33
C GLU A 238 -30.98 -71.94 -112.39
N ILE A 239 -29.67 -71.86 -112.09
CA ILE A 239 -28.63 -72.43 -112.96
C ILE A 239 -28.79 -73.96 -113.05
N ALA A 240 -29.03 -74.63 -111.93
CA ALA A 240 -29.21 -76.09 -111.86
C ALA A 240 -30.50 -76.57 -112.56
N ALA A 241 -31.54 -75.75 -112.61
CA ALA A 241 -32.79 -76.04 -113.31
C ALA A 241 -32.68 -75.95 -114.85
N GLY A 242 -31.54 -75.52 -115.39
CA GLY A 242 -31.31 -75.41 -116.84
C GLY A 242 -31.93 -74.16 -117.49
N ASN A 243 -32.46 -73.25 -116.67
CA ASN A 243 -33.05 -71.97 -117.09
C ASN A 243 -32.00 -70.88 -117.37
N ILE A 244 -30.86 -71.24 -117.98
CA ILE A 244 -29.80 -70.27 -118.30
C ILE A 244 -30.32 -69.29 -119.37
N PRO A 245 -30.33 -67.96 -119.10
CA PRO A 245 -30.77 -66.95 -120.07
C PRO A 245 -29.84 -66.89 -121.29
N ASN A 246 -30.36 -66.40 -122.41
CA ASN A 246 -29.55 -66.16 -123.61
C ASN A 246 -28.47 -65.10 -123.33
N ALA A 247 -27.30 -65.27 -123.94
CA ALA A 247 -26.21 -64.29 -123.83
C ALA A 247 -26.68 -62.92 -124.36
N THR A 248 -26.38 -61.86 -123.61
CA THR A 248 -26.54 -60.47 -124.04
C THR A 248 -25.18 -59.78 -124.05
N THR A 249 -25.11 -58.55 -124.56
CA THR A 249 -23.87 -57.74 -124.54
C THR A 249 -23.44 -57.30 -123.14
N GLU A 250 -24.26 -57.50 -122.10
CA GLU A 250 -24.02 -57.07 -120.71
C GLU A 250 -23.94 -58.23 -119.70
N ALA A 251 -24.40 -59.43 -120.08
CA ALA A 251 -24.38 -60.61 -119.22
C ALA A 251 -24.10 -61.91 -120.02
N ALA A 252 -23.25 -62.77 -119.45
CA ALA A 252 -22.93 -64.07 -120.06
C ALA A 252 -24.15 -65.02 -120.05
N GLY A 253 -24.30 -65.81 -121.12
CA GLY A 253 -25.41 -66.77 -121.28
C GLY A 253 -25.16 -67.75 -122.43
N LYS A 254 -26.18 -68.50 -122.84
CA LYS A 254 -26.10 -69.45 -123.97
C LYS A 254 -26.33 -68.76 -125.34
N VAL A 255 -25.62 -69.17 -126.40
CA VAL A 255 -25.75 -68.63 -127.78
C VAL A 255 -25.69 -69.78 -128.81
N GLU A 256 -26.50 -69.70 -129.87
CA GLU A 256 -26.52 -70.68 -130.97
C GLU A 256 -25.46 -70.36 -132.05
N LEU A 257 -25.03 -71.36 -132.86
CA LEU A 257 -24.03 -71.19 -133.94
C LEU A 257 -24.69 -70.97 -135.31
N ALA A 258 -24.20 -69.99 -136.08
CA ALA A 258 -24.71 -69.65 -137.42
C ALA A 258 -24.21 -70.61 -138.51
N THR A 259 -25.04 -70.86 -139.52
CA THR A 259 -24.69 -71.68 -140.69
C THR A 259 -23.92 -70.88 -141.76
N THR A 260 -23.26 -71.60 -142.69
CA THR A 260 -22.46 -71.01 -143.77
C THR A 260 -23.28 -70.16 -144.76
N ALA A 261 -24.59 -70.43 -144.90
CA ALA A 261 -25.49 -69.63 -145.73
C ALA A 261 -25.82 -68.30 -145.04
N GLU A 262 -26.14 -68.35 -143.74
CA GLU A 262 -26.44 -67.16 -142.93
C GLU A 262 -25.23 -66.23 -142.82
N THR A 263 -24.02 -66.79 -142.83
CA THR A 263 -22.77 -66.01 -142.79
C THR A 263 -22.49 -65.27 -144.11
N GLN A 264 -22.89 -65.82 -145.26
CA GLN A 264 -22.68 -65.19 -146.59
C GLN A 264 -23.68 -64.07 -146.89
N THR A 265 -24.93 -64.16 -146.40
CA THR A 265 -25.93 -63.08 -146.54
C THR A 265 -25.80 -61.99 -145.48
N GLY A 266 -25.06 -62.24 -144.40
CA GLY A 266 -24.78 -61.24 -143.36
C GLY A 266 -26.01 -60.76 -142.58
N THR A 267 -27.06 -61.59 -142.51
CA THR A 267 -28.38 -61.21 -141.95
C THR A 267 -28.63 -61.67 -140.51
N ASP A 268 -27.76 -62.50 -139.92
CA ASP A 268 -27.94 -63.01 -138.54
C ASP A 268 -27.02 -62.29 -137.55
N ALA A 269 -27.60 -61.53 -136.61
CA ALA A 269 -26.90 -60.83 -135.53
C ALA A 269 -27.04 -61.51 -134.15
N THR A 270 -27.70 -62.68 -134.09
CA THR A 270 -28.09 -63.34 -132.83
C THR A 270 -27.28 -64.61 -132.59
N ARG A 271 -26.77 -65.24 -133.65
CA ARG A 271 -25.98 -66.47 -133.57
C ARG A 271 -24.48 -66.19 -133.75
N ALA A 272 -23.65 -66.94 -133.05
CA ALA A 272 -22.20 -66.85 -133.16
C ALA A 272 -21.72 -67.52 -134.46
N VAL A 273 -20.94 -66.80 -135.27
CA VAL A 273 -20.39 -67.29 -136.54
C VAL A 273 -19.24 -68.28 -136.28
N THR A 274 -19.25 -69.43 -136.98
CA THR A 274 -18.16 -70.40 -136.91
C THR A 274 -16.99 -70.03 -137.84
N PRO A 275 -15.75 -70.49 -137.57
CA PRO A 275 -14.61 -70.26 -138.46
C PRO A 275 -14.83 -70.71 -139.91
N ALA A 276 -15.59 -71.80 -140.13
CA ALA A 276 -15.96 -72.27 -141.45
C ALA A 276 -16.94 -71.32 -142.17
N GLY A 277 -17.92 -70.77 -141.42
CA GLY A 277 -18.81 -69.71 -141.90
C GLY A 277 -18.04 -68.45 -142.30
N ALA A 278 -17.05 -68.05 -141.50
CA ALA A 278 -16.18 -66.93 -141.82
C ALA A 278 -15.37 -67.18 -143.11
N ALA A 279 -14.75 -68.36 -143.26
CA ALA A 279 -13.91 -68.70 -144.40
C ALA A 279 -14.66 -68.70 -145.76
N ALA A 280 -15.93 -69.13 -145.80
CA ALA A 280 -16.74 -69.08 -147.01
C ALA A 280 -17.00 -67.64 -147.52
N THR A 281 -16.96 -66.66 -146.62
CA THR A 281 -17.19 -65.24 -146.94
C THR A 281 -15.93 -64.57 -147.53
N PHE A 282 -14.74 -65.12 -147.26
CA PHE A 282 -13.45 -64.56 -147.71
C PHE A 282 -12.98 -65.03 -149.10
N SER A 283 -13.63 -66.01 -149.75
CA SER A 283 -13.16 -66.60 -151.04
C SER A 283 -13.48 -65.76 -152.30
N ILE A 284 -14.23 -64.66 -152.19
CA ILE A 284 -14.79 -63.92 -153.35
C ILE A 284 -14.05 -62.59 -153.66
N LEU A 285 -13.06 -62.14 -152.87
CA LEU A 285 -12.37 -60.87 -153.11
C LEU A 285 -10.84 -60.99 -153.09
N GLY A 286 -10.21 -60.98 -154.27
CA GLY A 286 -8.80 -60.63 -154.41
C GLY A 286 -8.60 -59.12 -154.29
N HIS A 287 -7.72 -58.66 -153.38
CA HIS A 287 -7.10 -57.34 -153.47
C HIS A 287 -5.74 -57.27 -152.74
N VAL A 288 -4.96 -56.27 -153.15
CA VAL A 288 -3.49 -56.16 -153.20
C VAL A 288 -2.89 -55.51 -151.95
N HIS A 289 -1.68 -55.95 -151.57
CA HIS A 289 -0.87 -55.43 -150.45
C HIS A 289 -0.08 -54.15 -150.79
N THR A 290 -0.09 -53.15 -149.90
CA THR A 290 0.90 -52.06 -149.88
C THR A 290 1.28 -51.61 -148.46
N GLY A 291 2.47 -52.03 -148.01
CA GLY A 291 3.38 -51.27 -147.12
C GLY A 291 3.19 -51.37 -145.60
N VAL A 292 4.22 -51.31 -144.74
CA VAL A 292 5.69 -51.24 -144.85
C VAL A 292 6.27 -51.75 -143.52
N TYR A 293 7.35 -52.54 -143.61
CA TYR A 293 8.24 -53.03 -142.55
C TYR A 293 9.38 -52.01 -142.32
N GLU A 294 9.91 -51.84 -141.10
CA GLU A 294 11.36 -51.77 -140.77
C GLU A 294 11.65 -51.55 -139.25
N PRO A 295 12.84 -51.94 -138.73
CA PRO A 295 13.14 -52.27 -137.32
C PRO A 295 14.24 -51.39 -136.64
N ALA A 296 14.68 -51.82 -135.44
CA ALA A 296 15.95 -51.50 -134.73
C ALA A 296 16.08 -50.20 -133.89
N ASN A 297 15.93 -50.31 -132.56
CA ASN A 297 16.55 -49.39 -131.59
C ASN A 297 17.67 -50.10 -130.82
N THR A 298 18.91 -49.85 -131.23
CA THR A 298 20.18 -50.41 -130.74
C THR A 298 20.44 -50.17 -129.25
N ASN A 299 19.74 -49.22 -128.61
CA ASN A 299 19.90 -48.89 -127.18
C ASN A 299 19.49 -50.01 -126.21
N ILE A 300 18.58 -50.90 -126.63
CA ILE A 300 18.07 -51.95 -125.74
C ILE A 300 19.03 -53.16 -125.74
N GLN A 301 19.64 -53.48 -126.87
CA GLN A 301 20.56 -54.63 -126.99
C GLN A 301 21.94 -54.41 -126.33
N THR A 302 22.32 -53.15 -126.07
CA THR A 302 23.54 -52.78 -125.32
C THR A 302 23.37 -52.84 -123.80
N HIS A 303 22.14 -52.86 -123.28
CA HIS A 303 21.86 -52.94 -121.84
C HIS A 303 21.84 -54.38 -121.30
N ILE A 304 21.60 -55.36 -122.17
CA ILE A 304 21.44 -56.79 -121.82
C ILE A 304 22.73 -57.60 -121.96
N SER A 305 23.83 -56.99 -122.40
CA SER A 305 25.11 -57.66 -122.70
C SER A 305 26.30 -57.19 -121.84
N ARG A 306 26.06 -56.49 -120.72
CA ARG A 306 27.14 -55.93 -119.86
C ARG A 306 27.22 -56.65 -118.51
N THR A 307 28.30 -57.41 -118.29
CA THR A 307 28.56 -58.22 -117.07
C THR A 307 29.52 -57.59 -116.06
N ASP A 308 29.83 -56.30 -116.20
CA ASP A 308 30.71 -55.58 -115.26
C ASP A 308 29.89 -54.68 -114.32
N ASN A 309 29.62 -55.22 -113.14
CA ASN A 309 28.91 -54.61 -112.00
C ASN A 309 29.72 -53.44 -111.39
N PRO A 310 29.21 -52.19 -111.36
CA PRO A 310 29.97 -51.09 -110.76
C PRO A 310 29.69 -50.80 -109.28
N HIS A 311 28.76 -51.46 -108.57
CA HIS A 311 28.48 -51.11 -107.17
C HIS A 311 28.20 -52.30 -106.24
N ALA A 312 29.27 -52.96 -105.79
CA ALA A 312 29.28 -53.75 -104.56
C ALA A 312 29.79 -52.87 -103.40
N VAL A 313 29.02 -52.75 -102.31
CA VAL A 313 29.40 -52.03 -101.08
C VAL A 313 29.65 -53.04 -99.94
N THR A 314 30.65 -52.77 -99.10
CA THR A 314 31.20 -53.73 -98.12
C THR A 314 30.68 -53.48 -96.70
N ALA A 315 30.73 -54.51 -95.84
CA ALA A 315 30.18 -54.53 -94.47
C ALA A 315 30.78 -53.50 -93.49
N ALA A 316 31.82 -52.75 -93.86
CA ALA A 316 32.32 -51.61 -93.09
C ALA A 316 31.54 -50.29 -93.37
N GLN A 317 30.76 -50.23 -94.46
CA GLN A 317 30.06 -49.02 -94.91
C GLN A 317 28.58 -48.96 -94.48
N VAL A 318 28.11 -49.93 -93.69
CA VAL A 318 26.75 -49.98 -93.09
C VAL A 318 26.76 -50.05 -91.55
N GLY A 319 27.90 -49.77 -90.90
CA GLY A 319 27.95 -49.37 -89.49
C GLY A 319 27.45 -50.37 -88.44
N ALA A 320 27.49 -51.68 -88.71
CA ALA A 320 27.20 -52.73 -87.72
C ALA A 320 28.51 -53.32 -87.12
N ALA A 321 28.52 -53.48 -85.80
CA ALA A 321 29.62 -53.69 -84.84
C ALA A 321 30.58 -54.90 -85.03
N PRO A 322 31.69 -54.98 -84.25
CA PRO A 322 31.73 -55.99 -83.19
C PRO A 322 32.47 -55.63 -81.87
N ALA A 323 32.11 -56.40 -80.84
CA ALA A 323 32.43 -56.31 -79.42
C ALA A 323 33.92 -56.45 -79.00
N ALA A 324 34.32 -55.83 -77.88
CA ALA A 324 34.50 -56.51 -76.58
C ALA A 324 35.30 -55.72 -75.51
N LYS A 325 34.91 -55.94 -74.25
CA LYS A 325 35.64 -55.88 -72.95
C LYS A 325 35.48 -54.65 -72.02
N GLY A 326 34.52 -54.77 -71.08
CA GLY A 326 34.84 -54.88 -69.64
C GLY A 326 34.76 -53.65 -68.74
N VAL A 327 33.61 -53.44 -68.06
CA VAL A 327 33.53 -53.24 -66.60
C VAL A 327 32.17 -53.74 -66.11
N THR A 328 32.20 -54.69 -65.19
CA THR A 328 31.05 -55.26 -64.48
C THR A 328 31.04 -54.71 -63.06
N ASN A 329 29.91 -54.20 -62.60
CA ASN A 329 29.40 -54.53 -61.27
C ASN A 329 27.89 -54.26 -61.23
N GLY A 330 27.09 -55.32 -61.20
CA GLY A 330 25.74 -55.24 -60.66
C GLY A 330 25.81 -55.31 -59.15
N ASP A 331 24.92 -54.63 -58.45
CA ASP A 331 23.97 -55.28 -57.53
C ASP A 331 22.91 -54.27 -57.06
N GLY A 332 21.72 -54.77 -56.74
CA GLY A 332 20.51 -53.97 -56.49
C GLY A 332 20.42 -53.26 -55.12
N HIS A 333 19.32 -52.49 -54.99
CA HIS A 333 18.42 -52.25 -53.83
C HIS A 333 19.03 -52.09 -52.40
N ASP A 334 18.54 -51.30 -51.44
CA ASP A 334 17.33 -50.51 -51.20
C ASP A 334 17.58 -49.38 -50.16
N HIS A 335 16.48 -48.68 -49.82
CA HIS A 335 16.14 -47.83 -48.65
C HIS A 335 17.27 -47.09 -47.91
N SER A 336 17.19 -45.77 -47.71
CA SER A 336 16.30 -45.16 -46.71
C SER A 336 16.62 -43.65 -46.63
N GLY A 337 15.66 -42.83 -46.20
CA GLY A 337 15.79 -41.37 -45.99
C GLY A 337 16.99 -40.95 -45.13
N GLY A 338 17.42 -39.69 -45.11
CA GLY A 338 16.59 -38.50 -45.13
C GLY A 338 16.28 -38.02 -43.71
N ASP A 339 17.30 -37.74 -42.88
CA ASP A 339 17.28 -36.74 -41.80
C ASP A 339 18.64 -36.69 -41.06
N GLY A 340 18.89 -35.57 -40.40
CA GLY A 340 20.19 -35.09 -39.98
C GLY A 340 20.87 -35.89 -38.88
N ALA A 341 22.19 -36.00 -39.00
CA ALA A 341 23.08 -36.43 -37.94
C ALA A 341 22.85 -35.60 -36.66
N GLN A 342 22.80 -36.32 -35.53
CA GLN A 342 22.71 -35.76 -34.18
C GLN A 342 23.88 -34.81 -33.89
N ILE A 343 23.59 -33.66 -33.29
CA ILE A 343 24.60 -32.75 -32.74
C ILE A 343 25.29 -33.45 -31.57
N SER A 344 26.62 -33.53 -31.60
CA SER A 344 27.42 -34.11 -30.51
C SER A 344 27.47 -33.17 -29.29
N TYR A 345 27.41 -33.74 -28.09
CA TYR A 345 27.49 -33.03 -26.79
C TYR A 345 28.80 -32.22 -26.60
N ALA A 346 29.78 -32.37 -27.49
CA ALA A 346 31.03 -31.61 -27.46
C ALA A 346 30.84 -30.10 -27.78
N ALA A 347 29.69 -29.69 -28.31
CA ALA A 347 29.41 -28.28 -28.65
C ALA A 347 28.76 -27.45 -27.50
N LEU A 348 28.64 -27.99 -26.30
CA LEU A 348 28.12 -27.30 -25.10
C LEU A 348 29.20 -27.00 -24.04
N ALA A 349 30.48 -27.21 -24.37
CA ALA A 349 31.58 -27.14 -23.40
C ALA A 349 32.07 -25.72 -23.04
N ASP A 350 31.46 -24.65 -23.57
CA ASP A 350 31.89 -23.26 -23.36
C ASP A 350 30.76 -22.33 -22.85
N LEU A 351 29.85 -22.83 -22.00
CA LEU A 351 29.02 -21.93 -21.16
C LEU A 351 29.72 -21.66 -19.81
N PRO A 352 29.67 -20.43 -19.28
CA PRO A 352 30.50 -20.00 -18.16
C PRO A 352 30.22 -20.80 -16.87
N THR A 353 31.28 -21.22 -16.20
CA THR A 353 31.25 -21.82 -14.86
C THR A 353 30.83 -20.76 -13.83
N ILE A 354 29.87 -21.12 -12.97
CA ILE A 354 29.55 -20.32 -11.78
C ILE A 354 30.76 -20.40 -10.83
N PRO A 355 31.38 -19.27 -10.42
CA PRO A 355 32.53 -19.32 -9.53
C PRO A 355 32.11 -19.82 -8.15
N ALA A 356 32.97 -20.64 -7.55
CA ALA A 356 32.89 -21.04 -6.15
C ALA A 356 32.78 -19.82 -5.23
N ALA A 357 31.94 -19.92 -4.21
CA ALA A 357 31.72 -18.89 -3.20
C ALA A 357 33.02 -18.57 -2.45
N GLY A 358 33.73 -17.54 -2.93
CA GLY A 358 34.79 -16.85 -2.24
C GLY A 358 34.22 -15.63 -1.52
N SER A 359 34.45 -15.58 -0.20
CA SER A 359 34.28 -14.45 0.72
C SER A 359 34.36 -13.06 0.05
N ALA A 360 33.21 -12.37 -0.03
CA ALA A 360 33.15 -10.93 -0.24
C ALA A 360 32.24 -10.28 0.83
N THR A 361 32.70 -9.13 1.30
CA THR A 361 32.17 -8.23 2.32
C THR A 361 30.68 -7.89 2.18
N PRO A 362 29.97 -7.47 3.25
CA PRO A 362 28.52 -7.32 3.23
C PRO A 362 28.09 -6.19 2.29
N GLU A 363 27.62 -6.53 1.10
CA GLU A 363 26.72 -5.69 0.33
C GLU A 363 25.34 -5.72 0.98
N ALA A 364 24.76 -4.53 1.14
CA ALA A 364 23.53 -4.31 1.87
C ALA A 364 22.40 -5.24 1.36
N LEU A 365 21.92 -6.11 2.26
CA LEU A 365 20.72 -6.90 2.04
C LEU A 365 19.54 -5.95 1.92
N GLY A 366 19.07 -5.78 0.68
CA GLY A 366 17.74 -5.28 0.39
C GLY A 366 16.68 -6.08 1.15
N THR A 367 15.58 -5.41 1.45
CA THR A 367 14.42 -5.86 2.22
C THR A 367 13.90 -7.23 1.77
N ALA A 368 14.45 -8.31 2.32
CA ALA A 368 13.91 -9.65 2.19
C ALA A 368 13.09 -9.98 3.44
N ALA A 369 11.83 -10.33 3.23
CA ALA A 369 10.91 -10.79 4.26
C ALA A 369 11.49 -11.99 5.02
N ALA A 370 11.15 -12.08 6.31
CA ALA A 370 11.59 -13.16 7.20
C ALA A 370 11.22 -14.54 6.63
N GLY A 371 12.23 -15.27 6.14
CA GLY A 371 12.10 -16.66 5.76
C GLY A 371 11.91 -17.53 7.00
N THR A 372 10.84 -18.31 7.02
CA THR A 372 10.59 -19.39 7.99
C THR A 372 11.55 -20.56 7.71
N ALA A 373 12.80 -20.47 8.19
CA ALA A 373 13.73 -21.59 8.16
C ALA A 373 13.53 -22.46 9.40
N SER A 374 12.65 -23.47 9.32
CA SER A 374 12.37 -24.43 10.38
C SER A 374 13.43 -25.56 10.50
N GLY A 375 14.71 -25.27 10.27
CA GLY A 375 15.66 -26.34 9.92
C GLY A 375 16.94 -26.49 10.75
N LEU A 376 17.42 -25.46 11.46
CA LEU A 376 18.73 -25.51 12.11
C LEU A 376 18.82 -24.55 13.32
N SER A 377 17.97 -24.69 14.34
CA SER A 377 18.21 -24.02 15.62
C SER A 377 19.11 -24.89 16.49
N HIS A 378 20.40 -24.55 16.59
CA HIS A 378 21.19 -24.94 17.75
C HIS A 378 20.69 -24.15 18.96
N GLU A 379 20.61 -24.75 20.15
CA GLU A 379 20.11 -24.15 21.40
C GLU A 379 20.72 -22.80 21.83
N ASP A 380 21.79 -22.31 21.18
CA ASP A 380 22.43 -21.01 21.48
C ASP A 380 22.09 -19.87 20.47
N HIS A 381 21.12 -20.06 19.56
CA HIS A 381 20.76 -19.02 18.58
C HIS A 381 19.82 -17.95 19.20
N VAL A 382 20.41 -16.94 19.83
CA VAL A 382 19.70 -15.72 20.25
C VAL A 382 19.55 -14.78 19.05
N HIS A 383 18.32 -14.55 18.59
CA HIS A 383 18.06 -13.41 17.69
C HIS A 383 18.18 -12.12 18.49
N ALA A 384 19.18 -11.29 18.15
CA ALA A 384 19.24 -9.93 18.66
C ALA A 384 17.92 -9.22 18.30
N MET A 385 17.30 -8.55 19.28
CA MET A 385 16.09 -7.76 19.05
C MET A 385 16.33 -6.79 17.89
N PRO A 386 15.41 -6.68 16.92
CA PRO A 386 15.60 -5.79 15.79
C PRO A 386 15.75 -4.35 16.28
N THR A 387 16.73 -3.65 15.73
CA THR A 387 16.99 -2.24 16.03
C THR A 387 15.79 -1.38 15.63
N ALA A 388 15.65 -0.19 16.23
CA ALA A 388 14.58 0.76 15.89
C ALA A 388 14.50 1.06 14.37
N ALA A 389 15.65 1.06 13.68
CA ALA A 389 15.75 1.22 12.23
C ALA A 389 15.13 0.03 11.46
N GLN A 390 15.30 -1.20 11.95
CA GLN A 390 14.78 -2.42 11.31
C GLN A 390 13.26 -2.57 11.45
N VAL A 391 12.66 -1.98 12.48
CA VAL A 391 11.20 -2.00 12.70
C VAL A 391 10.50 -0.72 12.24
N GLY A 392 11.22 0.25 11.66
CA GLY A 392 10.65 1.53 11.26
C GLY A 392 10.13 2.37 12.43
N ALA A 393 10.65 2.16 13.64
CA ALA A 393 10.31 2.96 14.80
C ALA A 393 10.89 4.37 14.66
N LEU A 394 10.12 5.39 15.05
CA LEU A 394 10.59 6.76 15.07
C LEU A 394 11.78 6.89 16.02
N ALA A 395 12.82 7.61 15.61
CA ALA A 395 13.98 7.83 16.46
C ALA A 395 13.59 8.58 17.75
N THR A 396 14.24 8.23 18.85
CA THR A 396 13.97 8.78 20.20
C THR A 396 14.30 10.27 20.29
N ALA A 397 15.13 10.79 19.39
CA ALA A 397 15.42 12.20 19.23
C ALA A 397 15.66 12.51 17.74
N GLY A 398 14.93 13.51 17.22
CA GLY A 398 14.95 13.82 15.79
C GLY A 398 14.24 12.76 14.95
N GLY A 399 13.92 13.10 13.70
CA GLY A 399 13.21 12.23 12.77
C GLY A 399 12.07 12.98 12.07
N ALA A 400 11.95 12.79 10.76
CA ALA A 400 10.86 13.34 9.99
C ALA A 400 9.73 12.31 9.91
N MET A 401 8.56 12.65 10.47
CA MET A 401 7.34 11.93 10.12
C MET A 401 6.92 12.40 8.73
N THR A 402 6.79 11.47 7.79
CA THR A 402 6.25 11.75 6.46
C THR A 402 4.82 11.19 6.39
N GLY A 403 3.89 11.98 5.85
CA GLY A 403 2.47 11.62 5.74
C GLY A 403 1.55 12.34 6.73
N ARG A 404 0.28 11.93 6.73
CA ARG A 404 -0.75 12.50 7.61
C ARG A 404 -0.61 11.93 9.01
N LEU A 405 -0.38 12.81 9.99
CA LEU A 405 -0.42 12.46 11.40
C LEU A 405 -1.84 12.70 11.94
N ASP A 406 -2.45 11.67 12.53
CA ASP A 406 -3.77 11.75 13.16
C ASP A 406 -3.58 11.64 14.68
N LEU A 407 -3.72 12.77 15.40
CA LEU A 407 -3.58 12.83 16.85
C LEU A 407 -4.96 12.99 17.48
N LEU A 408 -5.29 12.11 18.43
CA LEU A 408 -6.51 12.22 19.24
C LEU A 408 -6.56 13.52 20.05
N SER A 409 -5.40 13.98 20.54
CA SER A 409 -5.24 15.30 21.16
C SER A 409 -3.82 15.81 20.94
N THR A 410 -3.68 17.13 20.88
CA THR A 410 -2.40 17.83 20.81
C THR A 410 -2.29 18.79 21.99
N SER A 411 -1.17 18.75 22.70
CA SER A 411 -0.77 19.79 23.64
C SER A 411 0.56 20.37 23.20
N GLU A 412 0.71 21.68 23.34
CA GLU A 412 1.98 22.37 23.10
C GLU A 412 2.67 22.64 24.44
N GLY A 413 4.00 22.59 24.46
CA GLY A 413 4.77 23.01 25.62
C GLY A 413 4.48 24.46 25.97
N MET A 414 4.25 24.74 27.26
CA MET A 414 4.06 26.08 27.80
C MET A 414 5.25 26.47 28.69
N SER A 415 5.83 27.64 28.45
CA SER A 415 6.88 28.23 29.26
C SER A 415 6.33 29.42 30.06
N ALA A 416 6.14 29.22 31.37
CA ALA A 416 5.69 30.26 32.28
C ALA A 416 6.87 31.08 32.80
N ARG A 417 6.95 32.34 32.38
CA ARG A 417 8.11 33.20 32.65
C ARG A 417 7.95 34.07 33.91
N GLY A 418 6.76 34.09 34.51
CA GLY A 418 6.46 34.88 35.70
C GLY A 418 6.54 36.39 35.46
N SER A 419 6.99 37.14 36.47
CA SER A 419 7.20 38.59 36.39
C SER A 419 8.54 38.92 35.71
N ILE A 420 8.51 39.69 34.62
CA ILE A 420 9.66 39.89 33.73
C ILE A 420 9.96 41.36 33.45
N SER A 421 11.24 41.63 33.14
CA SER A 421 11.77 42.94 32.72
C SER A 421 13.05 42.77 31.90
N GLY A 422 13.44 43.75 31.08
CA GLY A 422 14.67 43.67 30.29
C GLY A 422 14.60 42.66 29.14
N ALA A 423 15.74 42.10 28.71
CA ALA A 423 15.80 41.18 27.58
C ALA A 423 15.35 39.77 27.94
N GLN A 424 14.46 39.20 27.15
CA GLN A 424 13.80 37.93 27.40
C GLN A 424 13.88 37.03 26.16
N THR A 425 14.59 35.91 26.31
CA THR A 425 14.69 34.89 25.27
C THR A 425 13.47 33.96 25.32
N LEU A 426 12.85 33.71 24.18
CA LEU A 426 11.73 32.77 24.00
C LEU A 426 12.25 31.53 23.26
N ASP A 427 12.59 30.48 24.02
CA ASP A 427 13.15 29.26 23.46
C ASP A 427 12.06 28.34 22.90
N MET A 428 11.96 28.27 21.57
CA MET A 428 10.96 27.47 20.88
C MET A 428 11.24 25.95 20.92
N ALA A 429 12.41 25.53 21.39
CA ALA A 429 12.66 24.11 21.66
C ALA A 429 11.94 23.61 22.92
N LEU A 430 11.54 24.53 23.82
CA LEU A 430 10.82 24.20 25.06
C LEU A 430 9.30 24.27 24.92
N GLY A 431 8.79 24.91 23.85
CA GLY A 431 7.36 25.02 23.60
C GLY A 431 6.98 26.20 22.69
N ASN A 432 5.71 26.21 22.28
CA ASN A 432 5.14 27.23 21.40
C ASN A 432 4.20 28.20 22.15
N CYS A 433 4.06 28.07 23.47
CA CYS A 433 3.25 28.97 24.28
C CYS A 433 4.10 29.59 25.39
N PHE A 434 4.08 30.92 25.51
CA PHE A 434 4.81 31.66 26.53
C PHE A 434 3.85 32.55 27.31
N THR A 435 3.94 32.51 28.65
CA THR A 435 3.14 33.39 29.52
C THR A 435 4.07 34.29 30.34
N ALA A 436 3.72 35.57 30.49
CA ALA A 436 4.50 36.47 31.31
C ALA A 436 3.72 37.69 31.82
N THR A 437 4.10 38.18 33.00
CA THR A 437 3.63 39.44 33.58
C THR A 437 4.72 40.50 33.45
N VAL A 438 4.42 41.59 32.74
CA VAL A 438 5.41 42.65 32.51
C VAL A 438 5.43 43.61 33.71
N THR A 439 6.61 43.87 34.25
CA THR A 439 6.82 44.79 35.38
C THR A 439 7.74 45.98 35.06
N ALA A 440 8.38 45.99 33.89
CA ALA A 440 9.15 47.12 33.35
C ALA A 440 9.34 46.97 31.83
N ALA A 441 10.07 47.90 31.20
CA ALA A 441 10.42 47.81 29.77
C ALA A 441 11.07 46.45 29.45
N THR A 442 10.59 45.79 28.40
CA THR A 442 10.91 44.39 28.10
C THR A 442 11.14 44.19 26.61
N THR A 443 12.14 43.37 26.26
CA THR A 443 12.48 43.01 24.88
C THR A 443 12.35 41.50 24.68
N PHE A 444 11.61 41.06 23.66
CA PHE A 444 11.46 39.63 23.34
C PHE A 444 12.32 39.21 22.15
N ALA A 445 13.08 38.12 22.31
CA ALA A 445 13.91 37.54 21.26
C ALA A 445 13.67 36.02 21.18
N PRO A 446 13.03 35.51 20.10
CA PRO A 446 12.88 34.08 19.89
C PRO A 446 14.25 33.42 19.62
N SER A 447 14.45 32.22 20.14
CA SER A 447 15.62 31.36 19.87
C SER A 447 15.17 29.95 19.47
N ASN A 448 16.09 29.18 18.88
CA ASN A 448 15.81 27.83 18.38
C ASN A 448 14.61 27.79 17.43
N VAL A 449 14.47 28.84 16.61
CA VAL A 449 13.40 28.95 15.61
C VAL A 449 13.64 27.89 14.53
N PRO A 450 12.61 27.13 14.13
CA PRO A 450 12.73 26.19 13.01
C PRO A 450 13.31 26.85 11.76
N ALA A 451 14.12 26.10 11.01
CA ALA A 451 14.83 26.61 9.84
C ALA A 451 13.88 27.15 8.75
N SER A 452 14.41 28.01 7.87
CA SER A 452 13.68 28.57 6.73
C SER A 452 13.03 27.49 5.87
N GLY A 453 11.82 27.75 5.36
CA GLY A 453 11.02 26.81 4.58
C GLY A 453 10.02 26.00 5.41
N VAL A 454 10.07 26.10 6.74
CA VAL A 454 9.10 25.50 7.66
C VAL A 454 8.27 26.59 8.32
N LEU A 455 6.95 26.43 8.34
CA LEU A 455 6.06 27.31 9.10
C LEU A 455 6.27 27.06 10.60
N ALA A 456 6.66 28.09 11.34
CA ALA A 456 6.80 28.06 12.78
C ALA A 456 6.03 29.21 13.41
N GLY A 457 5.47 28.99 14.59
CA GLY A 457 4.78 30.04 15.32
C GLY A 457 4.72 29.78 16.82
N PHE A 458 4.46 30.84 17.57
CA PHE A 458 4.23 30.77 19.01
C PHE A 458 3.14 31.75 19.43
N VAL A 459 2.51 31.45 20.56
CA VAL A 459 1.57 32.30 21.27
C VAL A 459 2.26 32.95 22.46
N LEU A 460 2.09 34.26 22.62
CA LEU A 460 2.54 35.01 23.78
C LEU A 460 1.33 35.57 24.52
N LEU A 461 1.09 35.07 25.72
CA LEU A 461 0.09 35.58 26.65
C LEU A 461 0.78 36.56 27.60
N LEU A 462 0.45 37.84 27.47
CA LEU A 462 1.15 38.93 28.12
C LEU A 462 0.23 39.68 29.07
N THR A 463 0.53 39.66 30.36
CA THR A 463 -0.19 40.42 31.38
C THR A 463 0.49 41.76 31.61
N ASN A 464 -0.29 42.84 31.64
CA ASN A 464 0.16 44.23 31.83
C ASN A 464 1.11 44.74 30.74
N GLY A 465 1.01 44.18 29.54
CA GLY A 465 1.84 44.55 28.39
C GLY A 465 1.73 46.02 27.99
N GLY A 466 0.56 46.64 28.18
CA GLY A 466 0.32 48.04 27.87
C GLY A 466 0.79 49.04 28.92
N ALA A 467 1.29 48.57 30.08
CA ALA A 467 1.82 49.44 31.13
C ALA A 467 3.26 49.89 30.88
N TYR A 468 3.98 49.18 30.00
CA TYR A 468 5.42 49.38 29.78
C TYR A 468 5.76 49.32 28.28
N THR A 469 6.95 49.80 27.92
CA THR A 469 7.44 49.69 26.53
C THR A 469 7.85 48.25 26.23
N ILE A 470 7.25 47.67 25.19
CA ILE A 470 7.60 46.35 24.67
C ILE A 470 8.40 46.50 23.37
N THR A 471 9.59 45.93 23.34
CA THR A 471 10.40 45.79 22.12
C THR A 471 10.18 44.40 21.55
N TRP A 472 9.63 44.36 20.34
CA TRP A 472 9.26 43.13 19.65
C TRP A 472 10.46 42.48 18.94
N PRO A 473 10.37 41.19 18.58
CA PRO A 473 11.40 40.51 17.81
C PRO A 473 11.79 41.30 16.57
N THR A 474 13.08 41.31 16.24
CA THR A 474 13.58 41.94 15.00
C THR A 474 12.83 41.38 13.78
N GLY A 475 12.44 42.25 12.86
CA GLY A 475 11.69 41.83 11.67
C GLY A 475 10.19 41.63 11.89
N THR A 476 9.63 41.99 13.05
CA THR A 476 8.18 41.94 13.29
C THR A 476 7.41 42.86 12.34
N LYS A 477 6.43 42.29 11.65
CA LYS A 477 5.46 42.93 10.75
C LYS A 477 4.07 42.72 11.32
N TRP A 478 3.47 43.81 11.76
CA TRP A 478 2.12 43.82 12.33
C TRP A 478 1.04 43.86 11.25
N ALA A 479 -0.11 43.26 11.54
CA ALA A 479 -1.33 43.51 10.78
C ALA A 479 -1.62 45.03 10.73
N GLY A 480 -1.80 45.60 9.53
CA GLY A 480 -1.98 47.04 9.36
C GLY A 480 -0.69 47.89 9.52
N GLY A 481 0.48 47.25 9.67
CA GLY A 481 1.78 47.92 9.65
C GLY A 481 2.22 48.61 10.95
N THR A 482 1.34 48.69 11.95
CA THR A 482 1.62 49.37 13.24
C THR A 482 1.49 48.39 14.41
N ALA A 483 2.40 48.49 15.39
CA ALA A 483 2.31 47.69 16.60
C ALA A 483 1.01 48.00 17.38
N PRO A 484 0.29 46.98 17.87
CA PRO A 484 -0.96 47.17 18.59
C PRO A 484 -0.70 47.79 19.96
N THR A 485 -1.61 48.66 20.41
CA THR A 485 -1.66 49.07 21.80
C THR A 485 -2.17 47.90 22.64
N LEU A 486 -1.43 47.51 23.67
CA LEU A 486 -1.81 46.44 24.61
C LEU A 486 -2.62 46.99 25.80
N THR A 487 -3.22 46.10 26.57
CA THR A 487 -4.01 46.41 27.77
C THR A 487 -3.06 46.75 28.93
N THR A 488 -3.30 47.89 29.57
CA THR A 488 -2.44 48.38 30.68
C THR A 488 -2.50 47.48 31.91
N SER A 489 -3.70 47.03 32.29
CA SER A 489 -3.91 46.07 33.38
C SER A 489 -4.84 44.97 32.87
N GLY A 490 -4.29 43.81 32.55
CA GLY A 490 -5.03 42.71 31.91
C GLY A 490 -4.12 41.85 31.05
N THR A 491 -4.66 40.75 30.53
CA THR A 491 -3.92 39.79 29.70
C THR A 491 -4.31 39.91 28.24
N ASP A 492 -3.32 40.05 27.36
CA ASP A 492 -3.52 40.01 25.90
C ASP A 492 -2.87 38.74 25.31
N ALA A 493 -3.46 38.21 24.26
CA ALA A 493 -2.91 37.10 23.48
C ALA A 493 -2.39 37.61 22.14
N LEU A 494 -1.12 37.32 21.86
CA LEU A 494 -0.47 37.64 20.60
C LEU A 494 0.01 36.38 19.92
N VAL A 495 -0.08 36.35 18.59
CA VAL A 495 0.40 35.24 17.77
C VAL A 495 1.50 35.76 16.85
N PHE A 496 2.60 35.00 16.80
CA PHE A 496 3.75 35.27 15.95
C PHE A 496 4.00 34.08 15.04
N VAL A 497 4.17 34.32 13.74
CA VAL A 497 4.40 33.28 12.74
C VAL A 497 5.55 33.67 11.82
N THR A 498 6.42 32.72 11.48
CA THR A 498 7.52 32.87 10.53
C THR A 498 7.59 31.66 9.59
N THR A 499 8.15 31.87 8.40
CA THR A 499 8.48 30.82 7.43
C THR A 499 9.94 30.88 6.98
N ASP A 500 10.73 31.82 7.53
CA ASP A 500 12.06 32.20 7.07
C ASP A 500 13.10 32.19 8.21
N GLY A 501 12.96 31.23 9.14
CA GLY A 501 13.89 31.06 10.25
C GLY A 501 13.86 32.17 11.29
N GLY A 502 12.77 32.93 11.37
CA GLY A 502 12.63 34.05 12.29
C GLY A 502 13.24 35.36 11.78
N THR A 503 13.58 35.46 10.49
CA THR A 503 14.03 36.70 9.85
C THR A 503 12.88 37.71 9.75
N THR A 504 11.68 37.23 9.41
CA THR A 504 10.44 38.00 9.36
C THR A 504 9.37 37.33 10.22
N TRP A 505 8.74 38.13 11.09
CA TRP A 505 7.63 37.67 11.93
C TRP A 505 6.34 38.35 11.53
N LYS A 506 5.31 37.58 11.13
CA LYS A 506 3.95 38.08 10.98
C LYS A 506 3.26 38.01 12.34
N ALA A 507 2.87 39.16 12.87
CA ALA A 507 2.33 39.25 14.22
C ALA A 507 0.94 39.92 14.22
N PHE A 508 0.06 39.41 15.08
CA PHE A 508 -1.27 39.96 15.30
C PHE A 508 -1.76 39.63 16.72
N VAL A 509 -2.72 40.40 17.20
CA VAL A 509 -3.38 40.17 18.48
C VAL A 509 -4.57 39.26 18.24
N SER A 510 -4.60 38.11 18.91
CA SER A 510 -5.71 37.16 18.85
C SER A 510 -6.79 37.45 19.91
N GLY A 511 -6.44 38.17 20.97
CA GLY A 511 -7.38 38.60 21.99
C GLY A 511 -6.80 39.68 22.90
N LYS A 512 -7.66 40.56 23.43
CA LYS A 512 -7.29 41.62 24.38
C LYS A 512 -8.11 41.53 25.65
N ASP A 513 -7.52 41.94 26.77
CA ASP A 513 -8.15 41.96 28.11
C ASP A 513 -8.92 40.66 28.42
N LEU A 514 -8.27 39.52 28.14
CA LEU A 514 -8.78 38.19 28.42
C LEU A 514 -8.97 38.01 29.93
N LYS A 515 -10.13 37.48 30.33
CA LYS A 515 -10.57 37.33 31.73
C LYS A 515 -10.38 35.92 32.26
#